data_AF-A0A9E1T4M7-F1
#
_entry.id   AF-A0A9E1T4M7-F1
#
_cell.length_a   1.000
_cell.length_b   1.000
_cell.length_c   1.000
_cell.angle_alpha   90.00
_cell.angle_beta   90.00
_cell.angle_gamma   90.00
#
_symmetry.space_group_name_H-M   'P 1'
#
loop_
_entity.id
_entity.type
_entity.pdbx_description
1 polymer ?
#
loop_
_entity_poly.entity_id
_entity_poly.type
_entity_poly.pdbx_seq_one_letter_code
_entity_poly.pdbx_strand_id
1 'polypeptide(L)'
;MQRTRFLPDILTTLFDRRGVARNDNDPRDVATLCHALLSDEGEVSGVKLAETILARYRAFDDAEKLGFFQLVNDTFELDAVRLAEAARVYAKTGTTDAYKDVFAASTGQRRKLLRRLNQPAGATADLVSMRVDLLRLMKDHPALGRMDLDFTLLLRSWFNHGFLVLKQIDWDAPASLLDKIVAYEAVHEIDDLDDLRRRLSPPDRRCFAFFHPAMPDEPLIFVEVALADHIPGSVDDVLSENRDPLLAEQAKAAVFYSISNCQQGLKGISFGNLLIKQVAKQLSVELPHLTHFVTLSPIPRLNAWLADQLGDAYIGHVASAVLEGSAPSEDVRAMAARYLLDAKGGAGAPFDPVARFHLGNGAEVFDIHANADSSDRGLAQSSGAMVNYLYDLAQVESNHEAFARNSKIAASRQVKRLAKAAFKSKPMAVAS
;
A
#
# COMPACT_ATOMS: atom_id res chain seq x y z
N MET A 1 2.34 10.31 38.78
CA MET A 1 2.30 10.75 37.36
C MET A 1 1.22 9.96 36.63
N GLN A 2 -0.01 10.49 36.59
CA GLN A 2 -1.13 9.96 35.81
C GLN A 2 -1.34 10.87 34.59
N ARG A 3 -0.58 10.69 33.51
CA ARG A 3 -0.84 11.33 32.20
C ARG A 3 -0.19 10.50 31.09
N THR A 4 -0.90 9.48 30.59
CA THR A 4 -0.64 8.81 29.27
C THR A 4 -1.67 7.74 28.90
N ARG A 5 -2.65 7.36 29.75
CA ARG A 5 -3.64 6.30 29.42
C ARG A 5 -4.91 6.76 28.70
N PHE A 6 -5.12 8.06 28.54
CA PHE A 6 -6.38 8.58 27.98
C PHE A 6 -6.63 8.19 26.52
N LEU A 7 -5.61 8.26 25.65
CA LEU A 7 -5.74 7.85 24.25
C LEU A 7 -5.97 6.34 24.12
N PRO A 8 -5.14 5.47 24.74
CA PRO A 8 -5.37 4.02 24.70
C PRO A 8 -6.77 3.61 25.19
N ASP A 9 -7.27 4.21 26.27
CA ASP A 9 -8.57 3.85 26.84
C ASP A 9 -9.75 4.28 25.94
N ILE A 10 -9.67 5.48 25.31
CA ILE A 10 -10.63 5.94 24.30
C ILE A 10 -10.58 5.07 23.06
N LEU A 11 -9.37 4.73 22.61
CA LEU A 11 -9.18 3.88 21.47
C LEU A 11 -9.86 2.53 21.72
N THR A 12 -9.61 1.90 22.88
CA THR A 12 -10.22 0.62 23.26
C THR A 12 -11.76 0.68 23.23
N THR A 13 -12.36 1.77 23.72
CA THR A 13 -13.83 1.96 23.65
C THR A 13 -14.36 2.23 22.24
N LEU A 14 -13.53 2.72 21.32
CA LEU A 14 -13.88 2.82 19.90
C LEU A 14 -13.78 1.48 19.17
N PHE A 15 -12.82 0.61 19.56
CA PHE A 15 -12.67 -0.74 19.02
C PHE A 15 -13.90 -1.64 19.36
N ASP A 16 -14.59 -1.41 20.48
CA ASP A 16 -15.69 -2.28 20.96
C ASP A 16 -17.11 -1.98 20.41
N ARG A 17 -17.28 -1.02 19.50
CA ARG A 17 -18.63 -0.66 18.97
C ARG A 17 -19.07 -1.58 17.83
N ARG A 18 -19.80 -2.67 18.16
CA ARG A 18 -20.44 -3.54 17.17
C ARG A 18 -21.77 -2.98 16.66
N GLY A 19 -21.97 -3.00 15.34
CA GLY A 19 -23.25 -2.68 14.69
C GLY A 19 -24.25 -3.85 14.74
N VAL A 20 -25.54 -3.55 14.88
CA VAL A 20 -26.64 -4.54 14.85
C VAL A 20 -27.33 -4.45 13.50
N ALA A 21 -27.34 -5.55 12.72
CA ALA A 21 -28.07 -5.62 11.47
C ALA A 21 -29.59 -5.50 11.71
N ARG A 22 -30.25 -4.59 10.99
CA ARG A 22 -31.71 -4.39 11.03
C ARG A 22 -32.30 -4.66 9.64
N ASN A 23 -33.50 -5.23 9.62
CA ASN A 23 -34.23 -5.46 8.36
C ASN A 23 -34.60 -4.12 7.70
N ASP A 24 -34.30 -4.04 6.40
CA ASP A 24 -34.68 -2.91 5.55
C ASP A 24 -36.16 -3.03 5.14
N ASN A 25 -36.97 -2.08 5.60
CA ASN A 25 -38.38 -1.95 5.23
C ASN A 25 -38.66 -0.61 4.53
N ASP A 26 -37.64 0.12 4.08
CA ASP A 26 -37.84 1.42 3.42
C ASP A 26 -38.27 1.19 1.96
N PRO A 27 -39.42 1.70 1.49
CA PRO A 27 -39.88 1.43 0.12
C PRO A 27 -39.21 2.30 -0.94
N ARG A 28 -38.48 3.36 -0.54
CA ARG A 28 -37.84 4.31 -1.46
C ARG A 28 -36.72 3.63 -2.23
N ASP A 29 -36.40 4.06 -3.44
CA ASP A 29 -35.19 3.60 -4.15
C ASP A 29 -33.91 4.25 -3.59
N VAL A 30 -32.73 3.77 -4.01
CA VAL A 30 -31.45 4.29 -3.50
C VAL A 30 -31.22 5.75 -3.90
N ALA A 31 -31.72 6.19 -5.05
CA ALA A 31 -31.60 7.59 -5.46
C ALA A 31 -32.36 8.53 -4.52
N THR A 32 -33.61 8.19 -4.21
CA THR A 32 -34.45 8.93 -3.27
C THR A 32 -33.83 8.92 -1.87
N LEU A 33 -33.27 7.80 -1.43
CA LEU A 33 -32.56 7.71 -0.15
C LEU A 33 -31.31 8.61 -0.10
N CYS A 34 -30.52 8.67 -1.17
CA CYS A 34 -29.37 9.57 -1.25
C CYS A 34 -29.79 11.06 -1.17
N HIS A 35 -30.87 11.44 -1.85
CA HIS A 35 -31.44 12.79 -1.71
C HIS A 35 -31.94 13.08 -0.29
N ALA A 36 -32.64 12.12 0.34
CA ALA A 36 -33.09 12.24 1.71
C ALA A 36 -31.90 12.38 2.70
N LEU A 37 -30.82 11.64 2.48
CA LEU A 37 -29.62 11.72 3.31
C LEU A 37 -28.91 13.09 3.21
N LEU A 38 -29.04 13.78 2.09
CA LEU A 38 -28.45 15.10 1.86
C LEU A 38 -29.34 16.27 2.32
N SER A 39 -30.63 16.02 2.54
CA SER A 39 -31.64 16.98 2.99
C SER A 39 -31.67 17.14 4.52
N ASP A 40 -32.59 17.95 5.02
CA ASP A 40 -32.82 18.14 6.46
C ASP A 40 -33.25 16.84 7.16
N GLU A 41 -33.87 15.89 6.44
CA GLU A 41 -34.19 14.55 6.97
C GLU A 41 -32.89 13.82 7.41
N GLY A 42 -31.82 13.99 6.65
CA GLY A 42 -30.50 13.45 6.94
C GLY A 42 -29.81 14.05 8.18
N GLU A 43 -30.28 15.18 8.71
CA GLU A 43 -29.81 15.71 10.00
C GLU A 43 -30.38 14.93 11.19
N VAL A 44 -31.62 14.44 11.06
CA VAL A 44 -32.32 13.72 12.14
C VAL A 44 -32.16 12.21 12.02
N SER A 45 -32.28 11.67 10.81
CA SER A 45 -32.29 10.23 10.52
C SER A 45 -31.08 9.75 9.71
N GLY A 46 -30.01 10.55 9.64
CA GLY A 46 -28.85 10.29 8.77
C GLY A 46 -28.20 8.93 8.94
N VAL A 47 -28.02 8.46 10.19
CA VAL A 47 -27.41 7.14 10.48
C VAL A 47 -28.26 6.01 9.88
N LYS A 48 -29.58 6.03 10.10
CA LYS A 48 -30.48 4.99 9.59
C LYS A 48 -30.52 4.99 8.06
N LEU A 49 -30.62 6.17 7.44
CA LEU A 49 -30.60 6.31 5.98
C LEU A 49 -29.29 5.77 5.39
N ALA A 50 -28.15 6.11 5.99
CA ALA A 50 -26.85 5.62 5.58
C ALA A 50 -26.74 4.08 5.72
N GLU A 51 -27.20 3.51 6.84
CA GLU A 51 -27.24 2.05 7.04
C GLU A 51 -28.04 1.35 5.95
N THR A 52 -29.24 1.88 5.62
CA THR A 52 -30.09 1.33 4.55
C THR A 52 -29.41 1.42 3.18
N ILE A 53 -28.83 2.58 2.84
CA ILE A 53 -28.13 2.76 1.54
C ILE A 53 -26.95 1.78 1.43
N LEU A 54 -26.12 1.67 2.46
CA LEU A 54 -24.97 0.76 2.47
C LEU A 54 -25.40 -0.71 2.43
N ALA A 55 -26.47 -1.08 3.14
CA ALA A 55 -27.01 -2.43 3.11
C ALA A 55 -27.48 -2.83 1.70
N ARG A 56 -28.15 -1.93 0.98
CA ARG A 56 -28.56 -2.16 -0.41
C ARG A 56 -27.38 -2.23 -1.36
N TYR A 57 -26.44 -1.30 -1.22
CA TYR A 57 -25.23 -1.31 -2.03
C TYR A 57 -24.47 -2.63 -1.91
N ARG A 58 -24.39 -3.22 -0.71
CA ARG A 58 -23.77 -4.53 -0.49
C ARG A 58 -24.48 -5.67 -1.24
N ALA A 59 -25.79 -5.56 -1.44
CA ALA A 59 -26.59 -6.56 -2.13
C ALA A 59 -26.60 -6.40 -3.66
N PHE A 60 -26.06 -5.29 -4.17
CA PHE A 60 -26.05 -4.99 -5.60
C PHE A 60 -25.11 -5.90 -6.40
N ASP A 61 -25.54 -6.24 -7.60
CA ASP A 61 -24.66 -6.77 -8.63
C ASP A 61 -23.81 -5.66 -9.29
N ASP A 62 -22.95 -6.04 -10.25
CA ASP A 62 -22.06 -5.10 -10.91
C ASP A 62 -22.78 -4.03 -11.75
N ALA A 63 -23.91 -4.37 -12.37
CA ALA A 63 -24.69 -3.42 -13.17
C ALA A 63 -25.38 -2.40 -12.27
N GLU A 64 -25.93 -2.85 -11.13
CA GLU A 64 -26.53 -2.01 -10.12
C GLU A 64 -25.50 -1.10 -9.42
N LYS A 65 -24.32 -1.63 -9.10
CA LYS A 65 -23.19 -0.84 -8.57
C LYS A 65 -22.73 0.23 -9.55
N LEU A 66 -22.62 -0.10 -10.83
CA LEU A 66 -22.30 0.87 -11.88
C LEU A 66 -23.37 1.96 -11.95
N GLY A 67 -24.66 1.57 -11.94
CA GLY A 67 -25.79 2.52 -11.92
C GLY A 67 -25.74 3.45 -10.71
N PHE A 68 -25.40 2.92 -9.52
CA PHE A 68 -25.19 3.74 -8.32
C PHE A 68 -24.06 4.76 -8.50
N PHE A 69 -22.91 4.36 -9.02
CA PHE A 69 -21.79 5.28 -9.23
C PHE A 69 -22.09 6.35 -10.30
N GLN A 70 -22.79 5.98 -11.37
CA GLN A 70 -23.24 6.93 -12.39
C GLN A 70 -24.23 7.95 -11.82
N LEU A 71 -25.23 7.48 -11.09
CA LEU A 71 -26.17 8.33 -10.35
C LEU A 71 -25.41 9.32 -9.45
N VAL A 72 -24.46 8.84 -8.63
CA VAL A 72 -23.73 9.72 -7.71
C VAL A 72 -22.88 10.73 -8.45
N ASN A 73 -22.26 10.33 -9.57
CA ASN A 73 -21.48 11.23 -10.39
C ASN A 73 -22.29 12.32 -11.05
N ASP A 74 -23.44 11.97 -11.62
CA ASP A 74 -24.17 12.87 -12.51
C ASP A 74 -25.19 13.70 -11.74
N THR A 75 -25.86 13.13 -10.73
CA THR A 75 -26.87 13.83 -9.93
C THR A 75 -26.27 14.72 -8.84
N PHE A 76 -25.16 14.31 -8.22
CA PHE A 76 -24.55 15.03 -7.09
C PHE A 76 -23.27 15.81 -7.48
N GLU A 77 -23.13 16.13 -8.77
CA GLU A 77 -22.03 16.92 -9.33
C GLU A 77 -21.97 18.34 -8.76
N LEU A 78 -20.79 18.95 -8.84
CA LEU A 78 -20.64 20.37 -8.52
C LEU A 78 -21.32 21.26 -9.57
N ASP A 79 -21.90 22.39 -9.14
CA ASP A 79 -22.43 23.40 -10.04
C ASP A 79 -21.28 24.25 -10.61
N ALA A 80 -20.82 23.88 -11.81
CA ALA A 80 -19.67 24.51 -12.45
C ALA A 80 -19.93 25.98 -12.80
N VAL A 81 -21.18 26.33 -13.12
CA VAL A 81 -21.57 27.71 -13.46
C VAL A 81 -21.50 28.58 -12.21
N ARG A 82 -22.09 28.11 -11.10
CA ARG A 82 -22.02 28.81 -9.82
C ARG A 82 -20.58 28.94 -9.32
N LEU A 83 -19.77 27.89 -9.46
CA LEU A 83 -18.35 27.94 -9.07
C LEU A 83 -17.57 28.98 -9.89
N ALA A 84 -17.81 29.04 -11.20
CA ALA A 84 -17.15 30.00 -12.08
C ALA A 84 -17.49 31.45 -11.70
N GLU A 85 -18.77 31.76 -11.42
CA GLU A 85 -19.14 33.12 -11.02
C GLU A 85 -18.60 33.47 -9.62
N ALA A 86 -18.67 32.56 -8.65
CA ALA A 86 -18.09 32.76 -7.32
C ALA A 86 -16.59 33.06 -7.40
N ALA A 87 -15.86 32.31 -8.24
CA ALA A 87 -14.42 32.54 -8.47
C ALA A 87 -14.15 33.92 -9.08
N ARG A 88 -15.00 34.37 -10.02
CA ARG A 88 -14.87 35.67 -10.67
C ARG A 88 -15.12 36.83 -9.71
N VAL A 89 -16.09 36.68 -8.80
CA VAL A 89 -16.35 37.67 -7.72
C VAL A 89 -15.18 37.72 -6.75
N TYR A 90 -14.66 36.57 -6.33
CA TYR A 90 -13.50 36.50 -5.44
C TYR A 90 -12.25 37.14 -6.06
N ALA A 91 -11.97 36.87 -7.35
CA ALA A 91 -10.83 37.46 -8.05
C ALA A 91 -10.86 39.01 -8.09
N LYS A 92 -12.06 39.62 -8.08
CA LYS A 92 -12.22 41.07 -8.08
C LYS A 92 -12.14 41.69 -6.68
N THR A 93 -12.64 40.98 -5.67
CA THR A 93 -12.90 41.56 -4.34
C THR A 93 -11.88 41.11 -3.30
N GLY A 94 -11.38 39.88 -3.38
CA GLY A 94 -10.47 39.28 -2.40
C GLY A 94 -11.04 39.13 -0.99
N THR A 95 -12.35 39.28 -0.81
CA THR A 95 -12.98 39.30 0.53
C THR A 95 -13.21 37.89 1.07
N THR A 96 -13.28 37.79 2.40
CA THR A 96 -13.60 36.53 3.08
C THR A 96 -14.98 35.99 2.71
N ASP A 97 -15.98 36.85 2.49
CA ASP A 97 -17.32 36.40 2.10
C ASP A 97 -17.34 35.83 0.67
N ALA A 98 -16.66 36.47 -0.28
CA ALA A 98 -16.50 35.90 -1.62
C ALA A 98 -15.70 34.58 -1.60
N TYR A 99 -14.73 34.43 -0.69
CA TYR A 99 -14.04 33.16 -0.49
C TYR A 99 -14.96 32.06 0.06
N LYS A 100 -15.87 32.38 1.00
CA LYS A 100 -16.87 31.42 1.50
C LYS A 100 -17.75 30.89 0.37
N ASP A 101 -18.14 31.74 -0.57
CA ASP A 101 -18.94 31.33 -1.72
C ASP A 101 -18.18 30.38 -2.64
N VAL A 102 -16.90 30.65 -2.91
CA VAL A 102 -16.02 29.72 -3.65
C VAL A 102 -15.88 28.39 -2.91
N PHE A 103 -15.65 28.43 -1.60
CA PHE A 103 -15.53 27.22 -0.78
C PHE A 103 -16.81 26.38 -0.79
N ALA A 104 -17.97 27.02 -0.66
CA ALA A 104 -19.26 26.35 -0.71
C ALA A 104 -19.56 25.76 -2.11
N ALA A 105 -19.34 26.54 -3.18
CA ALA A 105 -19.58 26.09 -4.56
C ALA A 105 -18.61 24.98 -5.01
N SER A 106 -17.36 24.99 -4.53
CA SER A 106 -16.38 23.95 -4.81
C SER A 106 -16.57 22.69 -3.96
N THR A 107 -17.43 22.74 -2.93
CA THR A 107 -17.78 21.58 -2.12
C THR A 107 -18.96 20.84 -2.72
N GLY A 108 -18.64 19.89 -3.61
CA GLY A 108 -19.62 19.04 -4.28
C GLY A 108 -20.48 18.21 -3.32
N GLN A 109 -21.72 17.94 -3.74
CA GLN A 109 -22.69 17.16 -2.97
C GLN A 109 -22.21 15.71 -2.76
N ARG A 110 -21.45 15.15 -3.72
CA ARG A 110 -20.75 13.85 -3.56
C ARG A 110 -19.95 13.75 -2.26
N ARG A 111 -19.14 14.77 -1.92
CA ARG A 111 -18.33 14.76 -0.69
C ARG A 111 -19.20 14.80 0.56
N LYS A 112 -20.31 15.54 0.52
CA LYS A 112 -21.28 15.57 1.62
C LYS A 112 -21.95 14.20 1.78
N LEU A 113 -22.33 13.55 0.67
CA LEU A 113 -22.95 12.23 0.66
C LEU A 113 -22.02 11.18 1.27
N LEU A 114 -20.78 11.08 0.80
CA LEU A 114 -19.79 10.13 1.33
C LEU A 114 -19.51 10.34 2.83
N ARG A 115 -19.47 11.59 3.31
CA ARG A 115 -19.34 11.87 4.75
C ARG A 115 -20.56 11.42 5.55
N ARG A 116 -21.77 11.61 5.02
CA ARG A 116 -23.03 11.16 5.65
C ARG A 116 -23.13 9.64 5.65
N LEU A 117 -22.71 8.99 4.57
CA LEU A 117 -22.62 7.53 4.49
C LEU A 117 -21.66 6.96 5.54
N ASN A 118 -20.61 7.71 5.93
CA ASN A 118 -19.65 7.27 6.95
C ASN A 118 -20.11 7.52 8.41
N GLN A 119 -21.38 7.87 8.65
CA GLN A 119 -21.90 8.10 10.01
C GLN A 119 -22.12 6.82 10.83
N PRO A 120 -22.63 5.70 10.27
CA PRO A 120 -22.84 4.47 11.02
C PRO A 120 -21.52 3.83 11.49
N ALA A 121 -21.59 3.04 12.56
CA ALA A 121 -20.44 2.25 13.01
C ALA A 121 -20.06 1.21 11.95
N GLY A 122 -18.76 1.10 11.64
CA GLY A 122 -18.25 0.18 10.61
C GLY A 122 -18.37 0.68 9.16
N ALA A 123 -19.07 1.79 8.91
CA ALA A 123 -19.30 2.30 7.55
C ALA A 123 -18.01 2.66 6.78
N THR A 124 -16.90 2.93 7.48
CA THR A 124 -15.62 3.18 6.81
C THR A 124 -15.15 1.96 6.04
N ALA A 125 -15.34 0.75 6.57
CA ALA A 125 -15.02 -0.49 5.86
C ALA A 125 -15.91 -0.66 4.61
N ASP A 126 -17.21 -0.35 4.73
CA ASP A 126 -18.13 -0.38 3.58
C ASP A 126 -17.69 0.60 2.47
N LEU A 127 -17.26 1.81 2.83
CA LEU A 127 -16.76 2.80 1.87
C LEU A 127 -15.42 2.40 1.23
N VAL A 128 -14.54 1.76 2.00
CA VAL A 128 -13.30 1.18 1.45
C VAL A 128 -13.62 0.07 0.47
N SER A 129 -14.57 -0.83 0.79
CA SER A 129 -15.05 -1.88 -0.12
C SER A 129 -15.71 -1.28 -1.37
N MET A 130 -16.55 -0.26 -1.22
CA MET A 130 -17.17 0.47 -2.33
C MET A 130 -16.11 1.07 -3.26
N ARG A 131 -15.00 1.57 -2.71
CA ARG A 131 -13.89 2.06 -3.54
C ARG A 131 -13.18 0.95 -4.31
N VAL A 132 -13.13 -0.29 -3.79
CA VAL A 132 -12.60 -1.44 -4.56
C VAL A 132 -13.44 -1.64 -5.83
N ASP A 133 -14.76 -1.65 -5.68
CA ASP A 133 -15.69 -1.78 -6.81
C ASP A 133 -15.54 -0.61 -7.80
N LEU A 134 -15.43 0.63 -7.29
CA LEU A 134 -15.19 1.81 -8.12
C LEU A 134 -13.91 1.69 -8.95
N LEU A 135 -12.78 1.33 -8.32
CA LEU A 135 -11.49 1.19 -8.98
C LEU A 135 -11.51 0.11 -10.05
N ARG A 136 -12.29 -0.96 -9.86
CA ARG A 136 -12.48 -2.02 -10.84
C ARG A 136 -13.29 -1.54 -12.04
N LEU A 137 -14.46 -0.93 -11.81
CA LEU A 137 -15.35 -0.44 -12.86
C LEU A 137 -14.78 0.75 -13.63
N MET A 138 -13.91 1.55 -13.01
CA MET A 138 -13.21 2.68 -13.65
C MET A 138 -12.34 2.28 -14.85
N LYS A 139 -11.92 1.01 -14.94
CA LYS A 139 -11.14 0.52 -16.08
C LYS A 139 -11.90 0.65 -17.39
N ASP A 140 -13.20 0.35 -17.35
CA ASP A 140 -14.09 0.40 -18.52
C ASP A 140 -14.92 1.69 -18.55
N HIS A 141 -15.05 2.38 -17.41
CA HIS A 141 -15.83 3.61 -17.26
C HIS A 141 -14.98 4.77 -16.67
N PRO A 142 -14.09 5.39 -17.45
CA PRO A 142 -13.11 6.36 -16.95
C PRO A 142 -13.73 7.63 -16.35
N ALA A 143 -14.95 7.99 -16.75
CA ALA A 143 -15.70 9.12 -16.17
C ALA A 143 -15.97 8.96 -14.65
N LEU A 144 -15.93 7.72 -14.16
CA LEU A 144 -16.04 7.40 -12.73
C LEU A 144 -14.86 7.94 -11.90
N GLY A 145 -13.73 8.27 -12.53
CA GLY A 145 -12.56 8.84 -11.85
C GLY A 145 -12.82 10.15 -11.12
N ARG A 146 -13.87 10.90 -11.47
CA ARG A 146 -14.31 12.09 -10.71
C ARG A 146 -14.65 11.73 -9.25
N MET A 147 -15.34 10.61 -9.04
CA MET A 147 -15.70 10.13 -7.70
C MET A 147 -14.48 9.62 -6.92
N ASP A 148 -13.51 8.99 -7.60
CA ASP A 148 -12.29 8.50 -6.93
C ASP A 148 -11.45 9.64 -6.36
N LEU A 149 -11.46 10.83 -6.98
CA LEU A 149 -10.83 12.02 -6.40
C LEU A 149 -11.46 12.41 -5.05
N ASP A 150 -12.79 12.35 -4.95
CA ASP A 150 -13.53 12.63 -3.72
C ASP A 150 -13.26 11.57 -2.64
N PHE A 151 -13.27 10.29 -3.01
CA PHE A 151 -12.87 9.20 -2.11
C PHE A 151 -11.44 9.36 -1.62
N THR A 152 -10.50 9.62 -2.52
CA THR A 152 -9.08 9.78 -2.20
C THR A 152 -8.87 10.89 -1.18
N LEU A 153 -9.53 12.03 -1.38
CA LEU A 153 -9.49 13.16 -0.47
C LEU A 153 -10.04 12.80 0.92
N LEU A 154 -11.21 12.15 0.98
CA LEU A 154 -11.86 11.79 2.24
C LEU A 154 -11.11 10.70 2.99
N LEU A 155 -10.71 9.62 2.31
CA LEU A 155 -9.95 8.53 2.91
C LEU A 155 -8.59 9.00 3.41
N ARG A 156 -7.90 9.90 2.68
CA ARG A 156 -6.65 10.51 3.18
C ARG A 156 -6.86 11.31 4.47
N SER A 157 -8.01 11.97 4.61
CA SER A 157 -8.35 12.72 5.83
C SER A 157 -8.72 11.79 6.99
N TRP A 158 -9.48 10.72 6.72
CA TRP A 158 -9.95 9.77 7.72
C TRP A 158 -8.84 8.85 8.22
N PHE A 159 -7.96 8.37 7.33
CA PHE A 159 -6.82 7.52 7.67
C PHE A 159 -5.56 8.35 7.96
N ASN A 160 -5.66 9.21 8.97
CA ASN A 160 -4.53 10.00 9.39
C ASN A 160 -3.46 9.11 10.05
N HIS A 161 -2.24 9.16 9.52
CA HIS A 161 -1.09 8.42 10.02
C HIS A 161 -0.84 8.57 11.53
N GLY A 162 -1.20 9.71 12.13
CA GLY A 162 -1.02 9.94 13.58
C GLY A 162 -1.87 9.03 14.48
N PHE A 163 -2.86 8.33 13.92
CA PHE A 163 -3.68 7.35 14.63
C PHE A 163 -3.37 5.91 14.27
N LEU A 164 -2.36 5.66 13.42
CA LEU A 164 -1.93 4.30 13.16
C LEU A 164 -1.29 3.70 14.40
N VAL A 165 -1.73 2.50 14.75
CA VAL A 165 -1.23 1.75 15.89
C VAL A 165 -0.50 0.52 15.36
N LEU A 166 0.80 0.44 15.64
CA LEU A 166 1.61 -0.74 15.41
C LEU A 166 1.32 -1.78 16.50
N LYS A 167 0.99 -3.00 16.10
CA LYS A 167 0.86 -4.16 16.99
C LYS A 167 1.71 -5.30 16.48
N GLN A 168 2.34 -6.04 17.39
CA GLN A 168 2.94 -7.33 17.07
C GLN A 168 1.83 -8.38 16.99
N ILE A 169 1.92 -9.24 15.98
CA ILE A 169 1.03 -10.38 15.78
C ILE A 169 1.85 -11.65 16.03
N ASP A 170 1.35 -12.51 16.88
CA ASP A 170 1.90 -13.82 17.19
C ASP A 170 0.84 -14.91 16.95
N TRP A 171 1.22 -16.16 17.24
CA TRP A 171 0.33 -17.31 17.08
C TRP A 171 -0.87 -17.30 18.03
N ASP A 172 -0.82 -16.53 19.12
CA ASP A 172 -1.89 -16.42 20.10
C ASP A 172 -2.94 -15.36 19.70
N ALA A 173 -2.76 -14.69 18.56
CA ALA A 173 -3.71 -13.74 18.01
C ALA A 173 -5.07 -14.39 17.68
N PRO A 174 -6.18 -13.63 17.71
CA PRO A 174 -7.51 -14.18 17.38
C PRO A 174 -7.54 -14.80 15.98
N ALA A 175 -8.17 -15.97 15.84
CA ALA A 175 -8.27 -16.69 14.56
C ALA A 175 -8.83 -15.81 13.43
N SER A 176 -9.83 -14.97 13.72
CA SER A 176 -10.40 -14.03 12.75
C SER A 176 -9.42 -12.99 12.21
N LEU A 177 -8.33 -12.69 12.93
CA LEU A 177 -7.25 -11.83 12.47
C LEU A 177 -6.23 -12.64 11.66
N LEU A 178 -5.93 -13.86 12.08
CA LEU A 178 -5.05 -14.78 11.36
C LEU A 178 -5.60 -15.12 9.97
N ASP A 179 -6.91 -15.39 9.87
CA ASP A 179 -7.60 -15.62 8.59
C ASP A 179 -7.43 -14.43 7.63
N LYS A 180 -7.45 -13.21 8.16
CA LYS A 180 -7.23 -11.99 7.36
C LYS A 180 -5.79 -11.88 6.88
N ILE A 181 -4.81 -12.24 7.70
CA ILE A 181 -3.39 -12.24 7.30
C ILE A 181 -3.18 -13.22 6.14
N VAL A 182 -3.73 -14.43 6.24
CA VAL A 182 -3.70 -15.41 5.14
C VAL A 182 -4.36 -14.85 3.88
N ALA A 183 -5.56 -14.28 4.01
CA ALA A 183 -6.29 -13.72 2.86
C ALA A 183 -5.61 -12.50 2.21
N TYR A 184 -4.75 -11.79 2.94
CA TYR A 184 -4.13 -10.54 2.48
C TYR A 184 -2.66 -10.67 2.09
N GLU A 185 -2.06 -11.84 2.27
CA GLU A 185 -0.67 -12.06 1.90
C GLU A 185 -0.46 -11.94 0.38
N ALA A 186 0.32 -10.94 -0.01
CA ALA A 186 0.42 -10.51 -1.39
C ALA A 186 1.80 -10.75 -2.01
N VAL A 187 2.80 -11.14 -1.23
CA VAL A 187 4.20 -11.36 -1.67
C VAL A 187 4.49 -12.85 -1.79
N HIS A 188 4.29 -13.62 -0.71
CA HIS A 188 4.54 -15.05 -0.63
C HIS A 188 3.31 -15.76 -0.08
N GLU A 189 2.51 -16.37 -0.96
CA GLU A 189 1.27 -17.05 -0.62
C GLU A 189 1.43 -17.98 0.59
N ILE A 190 0.42 -18.00 1.47
CA ILE A 190 0.38 -18.86 2.66
C ILE A 190 -0.54 -20.02 2.33
N ASP A 191 0.03 -21.20 2.13
CA ASP A 191 -0.68 -22.34 1.58
C ASP A 191 -1.63 -22.99 2.60
N ASP A 192 -1.20 -23.07 3.87
CA ASP A 192 -1.94 -23.73 4.93
C ASP A 192 -1.67 -23.14 6.33
N LEU A 193 -2.37 -23.71 7.32
CA LEU A 193 -2.27 -23.28 8.72
C LEU A 193 -0.88 -23.56 9.31
N ASP A 194 -0.21 -24.62 8.86
CA ASP A 194 1.13 -24.97 9.33
C ASP A 194 2.17 -23.98 8.77
N ASP A 195 2.01 -23.50 7.54
CA ASP A 195 2.82 -22.43 6.97
C ASP A 195 2.66 -21.13 7.76
N LEU A 196 1.41 -20.71 8.03
CA LEU A 196 1.15 -19.56 8.88
C LEU A 196 1.84 -19.72 10.25
N ARG A 197 1.75 -20.90 10.84
CA ARG A 197 2.40 -21.20 12.12
C ARG A 197 3.92 -21.08 12.03
N ARG A 198 4.56 -21.57 10.97
CA ARG A 198 6.01 -21.45 10.74
C ARG A 198 6.49 -20.01 10.57
N ARG A 199 5.60 -19.11 10.14
CA ARG A 199 5.87 -17.67 9.98
C ARG A 199 5.62 -16.86 11.25
N LEU A 200 4.79 -17.34 12.19
CA LEU A 200 4.42 -16.59 13.39
C LEU A 200 4.95 -17.16 14.71
N SER A 201 5.10 -18.47 14.83
CA SER A 201 5.43 -19.15 16.08
C SER A 201 6.93 -19.22 16.41
N PRO A 202 7.85 -19.43 15.45
CA PRO A 202 9.27 -19.55 15.77
C PRO A 202 9.88 -18.28 16.38
N PRO A 203 10.87 -18.40 17.29
CA PRO A 203 11.50 -17.25 17.95
C PRO A 203 12.32 -16.38 16.98
N ASP A 204 12.71 -16.93 15.82
CA ASP A 204 13.37 -16.22 14.72
C ASP A 204 12.38 -15.53 13.77
N ARG A 205 11.09 -15.47 14.11
CA ARG A 205 10.07 -14.77 13.33
C ARG A 205 9.38 -13.70 14.16
N ARG A 206 9.02 -12.61 13.48
CA ARG A 206 8.18 -11.54 14.01
C ARG A 206 7.21 -11.13 12.93
N CYS A 207 5.95 -10.89 13.31
CA CYS A 207 4.97 -10.28 12.44
C CYS A 207 4.42 -9.02 13.13
N PHE A 208 4.22 -7.97 12.36
CA PHE A 208 3.65 -6.72 12.84
C PHE A 208 2.53 -6.28 11.92
N ALA A 209 1.50 -5.64 12.48
CA ALA A 209 0.43 -5.05 11.70
C ALA A 209 0.09 -3.64 12.19
N PHE A 210 -0.24 -2.77 11.25
CA PHE A 210 -0.74 -1.42 11.48
C PHE A 210 -2.27 -1.41 11.45
N PHE A 211 -2.87 -0.94 12.53
CA PHE A 211 -4.32 -0.77 12.67
C PHE A 211 -4.69 0.70 12.70
N HIS A 212 -5.90 1.02 12.28
CA HIS A 212 -6.45 2.35 12.39
C HIS A 212 -7.81 2.31 13.12
N PRO A 213 -8.11 3.26 14.02
CA PRO A 213 -9.36 3.25 14.79
C PRO A 213 -10.65 3.28 13.94
N ALA A 214 -10.56 3.78 12.70
CA ALA A 214 -11.67 3.77 11.76
C ALA A 214 -11.98 2.38 11.17
N MET A 215 -11.03 1.46 11.20
CA MET A 215 -11.19 0.06 10.79
C MET A 215 -10.49 -0.83 11.83
N PRO A 216 -11.09 -0.96 13.03
CA PRO A 216 -10.43 -1.46 14.23
C PRO A 216 -9.92 -2.91 14.12
N ASP A 217 -10.71 -3.76 13.48
CA ASP A 217 -10.45 -5.19 13.35
C ASP A 217 -9.71 -5.54 12.05
N GLU A 218 -9.29 -4.54 11.28
CA GLU A 218 -8.67 -4.70 9.98
C GLU A 218 -7.19 -4.31 10.02
N PRO A 219 -6.27 -5.25 9.78
CA PRO A 219 -4.89 -4.87 9.51
C PRO A 219 -4.89 -4.07 8.21
N LEU A 220 -4.30 -2.88 8.21
CA LEU A 220 -4.16 -2.07 6.99
C LEU A 220 -2.89 -2.43 6.24
N ILE A 221 -1.83 -2.69 6.99
CA ILE A 221 -0.53 -3.12 6.50
C ILE A 221 -0.04 -4.16 7.49
N PHE A 222 0.49 -5.27 7.01
CA PHE A 222 1.31 -6.13 7.86
C PHE A 222 2.70 -6.35 7.26
N VAL A 223 3.61 -6.71 8.15
CA VAL A 223 5.05 -6.79 7.92
C VAL A 223 5.55 -8.05 8.58
N GLU A 224 6.09 -8.97 7.78
CA GLU A 224 6.75 -10.18 8.25
C GLU A 224 8.26 -9.99 8.27
N VAL A 225 8.87 -10.45 9.36
CA VAL A 225 10.29 -10.27 9.64
C VAL A 225 10.91 -11.61 10.04
N ALA A 226 12.00 -11.96 9.38
CA ALA A 226 12.88 -13.04 9.77
C ALA A 226 14.10 -12.48 10.51
N LEU A 227 14.41 -13.04 11.66
CA LEU A 227 15.65 -12.77 12.38
C LEU A 227 16.72 -13.73 11.87
N ALA A 228 17.85 -13.19 11.43
CA ALA A 228 18.94 -13.97 10.83
C ALA A 228 20.30 -13.56 11.40
N ASP A 229 21.26 -14.48 11.39
CA ASP A 229 22.64 -14.24 11.82
C ASP A 229 23.48 -13.49 10.75
N HIS A 230 22.97 -13.41 9.52
CA HIS A 230 23.51 -12.64 8.39
C HIS A 230 22.40 -12.04 7.52
N ILE A 231 22.75 -11.20 6.54
CA ILE A 231 21.80 -10.65 5.56
C ILE A 231 21.56 -11.73 4.49
N PRO A 232 20.34 -12.28 4.34
CA PRO A 232 20.06 -13.33 3.38
C PRO A 232 19.95 -12.76 1.95
N GLY A 233 20.32 -13.61 0.99
CA GLY A 233 20.23 -13.32 -0.44
C GLY A 233 19.09 -14.02 -1.18
N SER A 234 18.38 -14.95 -0.53
CA SER A 234 17.33 -15.76 -1.13
C SER A 234 16.14 -15.87 -0.20
N VAL A 235 14.92 -15.71 -0.74
CA VAL A 235 13.69 -15.87 0.03
C VAL A 235 13.33 -17.35 0.18
N ASP A 236 13.77 -18.17 -0.75
CA ASP A 236 13.66 -19.63 -0.68
C ASP A 236 14.34 -20.15 0.61
N ASP A 237 15.50 -19.58 0.96
CA ASP A 237 16.22 -19.92 2.20
C ASP A 237 15.46 -19.44 3.45
N VAL A 238 14.79 -18.29 3.38
CA VAL A 238 14.02 -17.71 4.50
C VAL A 238 12.73 -18.50 4.74
N LEU A 239 12.08 -19.00 3.68
CA LEU A 239 10.82 -19.72 3.75
C LEU A 239 10.99 -21.25 3.83
N SER A 240 12.23 -21.75 3.72
CA SER A 240 12.52 -23.18 3.82
C SER A 240 11.93 -23.84 5.07
N GLU A 241 11.23 -24.95 4.86
CA GLU A 241 10.61 -25.76 5.93
C GLU A 241 11.67 -26.48 6.78
N ASN A 242 12.79 -26.87 6.16
CA ASN A 242 13.88 -27.62 6.79
C ASN A 242 14.96 -26.70 7.34
N ARG A 243 14.56 -25.65 8.08
CA ARG A 243 15.50 -24.76 8.79
C ARG A 243 15.49 -25.03 10.28
N ASP A 244 16.66 -24.92 10.90
CA ASP A 244 16.75 -24.87 12.36
C ASP A 244 16.42 -23.45 12.83
N PRO A 245 15.38 -23.25 13.68
CA PRO A 245 15.05 -21.93 14.20
C PRO A 245 16.21 -21.34 15.00
N LEU A 246 16.54 -20.08 14.69
CA LEU A 246 17.54 -19.32 15.43
C LEU A 246 16.93 -18.77 16.73
N LEU A 247 17.72 -18.71 17.81
CA LEU A 247 17.32 -17.91 18.97
C LEU A 247 17.44 -16.41 18.64
N ALA A 248 16.47 -15.60 19.09
CA ALA A 248 16.44 -14.17 18.75
C ALA A 248 17.73 -13.43 19.19
N GLU A 249 18.37 -13.88 20.27
CA GLU A 249 19.62 -13.34 20.81
C GLU A 249 20.84 -13.61 19.92
N GLN A 250 20.77 -14.60 19.03
CA GLN A 250 21.83 -14.94 18.09
C GLN A 250 21.74 -14.15 16.77
N ALA A 251 20.60 -13.52 16.52
CA ALA A 251 20.35 -12.75 15.31
C ALA A 251 21.21 -11.50 15.23
N LYS A 252 21.63 -11.12 14.03
CA LYS A 252 22.32 -9.86 13.73
C LYS A 252 21.53 -8.97 12.78
N ALA A 253 20.63 -9.56 12.00
CA ALA A 253 19.80 -8.88 11.02
C ALA A 253 18.31 -9.14 11.27
N ALA A 254 17.52 -8.09 11.14
CA ALA A 254 16.07 -8.19 10.95
C ALA A 254 15.77 -8.02 9.45
N VAL A 255 15.16 -9.03 8.86
CA VAL A 255 14.92 -9.16 7.42
C VAL A 255 13.42 -9.03 7.14
N PHE A 256 13.00 -7.89 6.63
CA PHE A 256 11.61 -7.65 6.19
C PHE A 256 11.39 -8.34 4.84
N TYR A 257 10.85 -9.56 4.86
CA TYR A 257 10.69 -10.37 3.63
C TYR A 257 9.28 -10.27 3.03
N SER A 258 8.26 -9.89 3.82
CA SER A 258 6.92 -9.58 3.30
C SER A 258 6.38 -8.28 3.90
N ILE A 259 5.85 -7.41 3.04
CA ILE A 259 5.12 -6.19 3.42
C ILE A 259 3.88 -6.11 2.53
N SER A 260 2.72 -6.32 3.13
CA SER A 260 1.46 -6.47 2.43
C SER A 260 0.52 -5.32 2.80
N ASN A 261 -0.05 -4.64 1.80
CA ASN A 261 -1.15 -3.69 2.00
C ASN A 261 -2.46 -4.45 1.82
N CYS A 262 -3.18 -4.62 2.92
CA CYS A 262 -4.36 -5.48 2.99
C CYS A 262 -5.58 -4.91 2.27
N GLN A 263 -5.64 -3.57 2.15
CA GLN A 263 -6.87 -2.87 1.77
C GLN A 263 -6.73 -2.27 0.37
N GLN A 264 -7.22 -2.99 -0.64
CA GLN A 264 -7.19 -2.54 -2.04
C GLN A 264 -7.92 -1.20 -2.24
N GLY A 265 -8.98 -0.96 -1.47
CA GLY A 265 -9.73 0.30 -1.45
C GLY A 265 -8.92 1.47 -0.88
N LEU A 266 -7.78 1.21 -0.22
CA LEU A 266 -6.85 2.23 0.27
C LEU A 266 -5.66 2.42 -0.68
N LYS A 267 -5.70 1.86 -1.90
CA LYS A 267 -4.69 2.11 -2.92
C LYS A 267 -4.52 3.61 -3.18
N GLY A 268 -3.27 4.07 -3.13
CA GLY A 268 -2.92 5.49 -3.30
C GLY A 268 -3.12 6.36 -2.05
N ILE A 269 -3.65 5.81 -0.94
CA ILE A 269 -3.72 6.50 0.34
C ILE A 269 -2.41 6.27 1.08
N SER A 270 -1.67 7.35 1.35
CA SER A 270 -0.44 7.28 2.13
C SER A 270 -0.76 7.24 3.62
N PHE A 271 -0.22 6.23 4.30
CA PHE A 271 -0.25 6.06 5.75
C PHE A 271 0.93 6.77 6.45
N GLY A 272 1.48 7.80 5.81
CA GLY A 272 2.76 8.37 6.18
C GLY A 272 3.93 7.62 5.57
N ASN A 273 5.08 8.26 5.61
CA ASN A 273 6.36 7.62 5.31
C ASN A 273 7.00 7.17 6.63
N LEU A 274 8.01 6.31 6.56
CA LEU A 274 8.74 5.78 7.71
C LEU A 274 7.97 4.71 8.51
N LEU A 275 7.04 3.98 7.89
CA LEU A 275 6.34 2.86 8.53
C LEU A 275 7.34 1.79 8.98
N ILE A 276 8.24 1.41 8.08
CA ILE A 276 9.27 0.40 8.35
C ILE A 276 10.26 0.89 9.40
N LYS A 277 10.51 2.21 9.49
CA LYS A 277 11.31 2.79 10.59
C LYS A 277 10.68 2.52 11.95
N GLN A 278 9.35 2.54 12.07
CA GLN A 278 8.67 2.24 13.35
C GLN A 278 8.89 0.79 13.76
N VAL A 279 8.74 -0.15 12.82
CA VAL A 279 8.99 -1.57 13.08
C VAL A 279 10.46 -1.83 13.42
N ALA A 280 11.39 -1.28 12.63
CA ALA A 280 12.82 -1.39 12.89
C ALA A 280 13.22 -0.78 14.24
N LYS A 281 12.63 0.35 14.64
CA LYS A 281 12.86 0.97 15.95
C LYS A 281 12.29 0.14 17.10
N GLN A 282 11.12 -0.49 16.91
CA GLN A 282 10.57 -1.41 17.92
C GLN A 282 11.51 -2.60 18.12
N LEU A 283 11.94 -3.22 17.02
CA LEU A 283 12.92 -4.32 17.04
C LEU A 283 14.27 -3.89 17.64
N SER A 284 14.75 -2.67 17.38
CA SER A 284 16.02 -2.20 17.94
C SER A 284 15.96 -1.94 19.46
N VAL A 285 14.76 -1.70 19.99
CA VAL A 285 14.54 -1.58 21.44
C VAL A 285 14.40 -2.96 22.09
N GLU A 286 13.69 -3.88 21.44
CA GLU A 286 13.50 -5.26 21.92
C GLU A 286 14.80 -6.08 21.85
N LEU A 287 15.56 -5.94 20.76
CA LEU A 287 16.77 -6.69 20.43
C LEU A 287 17.92 -5.72 20.09
N PRO A 288 18.57 -5.09 21.10
CA PRO A 288 19.57 -4.04 20.89
C PRO A 288 20.85 -4.48 20.17
N HIS A 289 21.09 -5.79 20.07
CA HIS A 289 22.24 -6.39 19.39
C HIS A 289 22.06 -6.51 17.86
N LEU A 290 20.84 -6.26 17.33
CA LEU A 290 20.62 -6.22 15.89
C LEU A 290 21.40 -5.07 15.25
N THR A 291 22.23 -5.39 14.27
CA THR A 291 23.08 -4.41 13.56
C THR A 291 22.53 -4.04 12.18
N HIS A 292 21.64 -4.86 11.61
CA HIS A 292 21.09 -4.66 10.27
C HIS A 292 19.56 -4.73 10.26
N PHE A 293 18.95 -3.76 9.59
CA PHE A 293 17.51 -3.73 9.30
C PHE A 293 17.37 -3.68 7.78
N VAL A 294 17.13 -4.83 7.16
CA VAL A 294 17.16 -4.99 5.71
C VAL A 294 15.88 -5.62 5.23
N THR A 295 15.49 -5.33 4.00
CA THR A 295 14.40 -6.06 3.35
C THR A 295 14.96 -7.18 2.49
N LEU A 296 14.12 -8.12 2.09
CA LEU A 296 14.35 -8.96 0.93
C LEU A 296 13.14 -8.81 0.03
N SER A 297 13.23 -7.89 -0.92
CA SER A 297 12.07 -7.38 -1.67
C SER A 297 12.06 -7.89 -3.12
N PRO A 298 10.87 -8.14 -3.70
CA PRO A 298 10.74 -8.45 -5.11
C PRO A 298 11.06 -7.24 -5.99
N ILE A 299 11.36 -7.48 -7.27
CA ILE A 299 11.64 -6.44 -8.28
C ILE A 299 10.56 -6.50 -9.40
N PRO A 300 9.29 -6.18 -9.09
CA PRO A 300 8.20 -6.35 -10.04
C PRO A 300 8.39 -5.48 -11.29
N ARG A 301 8.03 -6.02 -12.46
CA ARG A 301 8.16 -5.36 -13.77
C ARG A 301 9.60 -5.22 -14.30
N LEU A 302 10.59 -5.86 -13.67
CA LEU A 302 11.92 -5.95 -14.26
C LEU A 302 11.85 -6.64 -15.62
N ASN A 303 11.19 -7.80 -15.73
CA ASN A 303 11.07 -8.53 -16.99
C ASN A 303 10.30 -7.74 -18.06
N ALA A 304 9.25 -7.01 -17.67
CA ALA A 304 8.54 -6.13 -18.60
C ALA A 304 9.46 -5.01 -19.14
N TRP A 305 10.25 -4.39 -18.25
CA TRP A 305 11.22 -3.39 -18.66
C TRP A 305 12.31 -3.98 -19.56
N LEU A 306 12.81 -5.19 -19.26
CA LEU A 306 13.78 -5.90 -20.10
C LEU A 306 13.22 -6.16 -21.51
N ALA A 307 11.94 -6.52 -21.62
CA ALA A 307 11.28 -6.73 -22.91
C ALA A 307 11.30 -5.43 -23.74
N ASP A 308 11.09 -4.28 -23.11
CA ASP A 308 11.19 -2.96 -23.75
C ASP A 308 12.63 -2.60 -24.16
N GLN A 309 13.65 -3.24 -23.58
CA GLN A 309 15.06 -3.00 -23.88
C GLN A 309 15.62 -3.90 -25.00
N LEU A 310 14.86 -4.84 -25.55
CA LEU A 310 15.37 -5.80 -26.55
C LEU A 310 15.97 -5.13 -27.80
N GLY A 311 15.46 -3.94 -28.16
CA GLY A 311 15.98 -3.14 -29.27
C GLY A 311 17.19 -2.27 -28.94
N ASP A 312 17.64 -2.21 -27.69
CA ASP A 312 18.77 -1.37 -27.29
C ASP A 312 20.11 -1.98 -27.74
N ALA A 313 20.93 -1.17 -28.40
CA ALA A 313 22.19 -1.63 -29.00
C ALA A 313 23.23 -2.08 -27.96
N TYR A 314 23.16 -1.59 -26.73
CA TYR A 314 24.12 -1.90 -25.67
C TYR A 314 23.63 -3.00 -24.73
N ILE A 315 22.34 -3.00 -24.37
CA ILE A 315 21.79 -3.90 -23.33
C ILE A 315 20.80 -4.93 -23.87
N GLY A 316 20.33 -4.81 -25.11
CA GLY A 316 19.27 -5.66 -25.66
C GLY A 316 19.61 -7.16 -25.71
N HIS A 317 20.85 -7.49 -26.09
CA HIS A 317 21.32 -8.89 -26.08
C HIS A 317 21.36 -9.50 -24.68
N VAL A 318 21.66 -8.70 -23.66
CA VAL A 318 21.66 -9.14 -22.25
C VAL A 318 20.23 -9.27 -21.74
N ALA A 319 19.35 -8.33 -22.11
CA ALA A 319 17.93 -8.42 -21.80
C ALA A 319 17.32 -9.71 -22.36
N SER A 320 17.64 -10.09 -23.60
CA SER A 320 17.23 -11.38 -24.19
C SER A 320 17.74 -12.56 -23.37
N ALA A 321 19.04 -12.59 -23.06
CA ALA A 321 19.65 -13.68 -22.30
C ALA A 321 19.06 -13.82 -20.88
N VAL A 322 18.71 -12.71 -20.21
CA VAL A 322 18.05 -12.75 -18.90
C VAL A 322 16.64 -13.32 -19.01
N LEU A 323 15.85 -12.86 -19.99
CA LEU A 323 14.48 -13.34 -20.21
C LEU A 323 14.42 -14.82 -20.65
N GLU A 324 15.43 -15.29 -21.36
CA GLU A 324 15.59 -16.69 -21.78
C GLU A 324 16.14 -17.59 -20.66
N GLY A 325 16.58 -17.02 -19.53
CA GLY A 325 17.20 -17.76 -18.43
C GLY A 325 18.61 -18.28 -18.74
N SER A 326 19.26 -17.75 -19.79
CA SER A 326 20.62 -18.14 -20.21
C SER A 326 21.72 -17.20 -19.70
N ALA A 327 21.35 -16.03 -19.17
CA ALA A 327 22.30 -15.07 -18.62
C ALA A 327 22.95 -15.57 -17.31
N PRO A 328 24.25 -15.28 -17.10
CA PRO A 328 24.90 -15.55 -15.82
C PRO A 328 24.34 -14.62 -14.72
N SER A 329 24.41 -15.06 -13.46
CA SER A 329 23.89 -14.33 -12.31
C SER A 329 24.44 -12.89 -12.20
N GLU A 330 25.67 -12.63 -12.65
CA GLU A 330 26.21 -11.26 -12.62
C GLU A 330 25.51 -10.30 -13.59
N ASP A 331 25.06 -10.80 -14.74
CA ASP A 331 24.34 -9.98 -15.72
C ASP A 331 22.92 -9.71 -15.26
N VAL A 332 22.24 -10.70 -14.65
CA VAL A 332 20.92 -10.52 -14.01
C VAL A 332 21.01 -9.43 -12.94
N ARG A 333 22.02 -9.52 -12.05
CA ARG A 333 22.27 -8.52 -11.01
C ARG A 333 22.59 -7.14 -11.59
N ALA A 334 23.40 -7.07 -12.64
CA ALA A 334 23.76 -5.80 -13.30
C ALA A 334 22.56 -5.14 -13.98
N MET A 335 21.72 -5.91 -14.68
CA MET A 335 20.49 -5.41 -15.29
C MET A 335 19.47 -4.94 -14.25
N ALA A 336 19.27 -5.70 -13.18
CA ALA A 336 18.44 -5.29 -12.05
C ALA A 336 18.95 -4.00 -11.39
N ALA A 337 20.27 -3.83 -11.25
CA ALA A 337 20.86 -2.60 -10.71
C ALA A 337 20.58 -1.38 -11.59
N ARG A 338 20.73 -1.52 -12.92
CA ARG A 338 20.40 -0.45 -13.88
C ARG A 338 18.91 -0.12 -13.86
N TYR A 339 18.06 -1.13 -13.81
CA TYR A 339 16.62 -0.94 -13.68
C TYR A 339 16.27 -0.12 -12.43
N LEU A 340 16.77 -0.51 -11.26
CA LEU A 340 16.46 0.16 -9.99
C LEU A 340 17.05 1.58 -9.91
N LEU A 341 18.24 1.82 -10.46
CA LEU A 341 18.93 3.11 -10.35
C LEU A 341 18.63 4.08 -11.48
N ASP A 342 18.43 3.60 -12.71
CA ASP A 342 18.42 4.44 -13.91
C ASP A 342 17.05 4.48 -14.58
N ALA A 343 16.26 3.39 -14.53
CA ALA A 343 14.91 3.42 -15.11
C ALA A 343 14.00 4.39 -14.34
N LYS A 344 13.34 5.28 -15.08
CA LYS A 344 12.40 6.27 -14.53
C LYS A 344 11.03 6.14 -15.17
N GLY A 345 9.99 6.32 -14.36
CA GLY A 345 8.62 6.49 -14.84
C GLY A 345 8.26 7.97 -15.03
N GLY A 346 6.96 8.25 -15.14
CA GLY A 346 6.46 9.63 -15.18
C GLY A 346 6.91 10.46 -13.98
N ALA A 347 7.21 11.74 -14.21
CA ALA A 347 7.75 12.70 -13.24
C ALA A 347 9.15 12.35 -12.66
N GLY A 348 9.91 11.46 -13.30
CA GLY A 348 11.30 11.19 -12.92
C GLY A 348 11.46 10.35 -11.64
N ALA A 349 10.39 9.68 -11.19
CA ALA A 349 10.46 8.71 -10.09
C ALA A 349 11.03 7.36 -10.57
N PRO A 350 11.63 6.53 -9.69
CA PRO A 350 12.01 5.16 -10.03
C PRO A 350 10.85 4.39 -10.69
N PHE A 351 11.14 3.65 -11.74
CA PHE A 351 10.11 2.90 -12.48
C PHE A 351 9.46 1.81 -11.62
N ASP A 352 10.27 1.12 -10.82
CA ASP A 352 9.84 0.05 -9.93
C ASP A 352 8.96 0.58 -8.76
N PRO A 353 7.74 0.04 -8.56
CA PRO A 353 6.87 0.46 -7.47
C PRO A 353 7.41 0.14 -6.08
N VAL A 354 8.15 -0.97 -5.91
CA VAL A 354 8.68 -1.41 -4.62
C VAL A 354 9.87 -0.54 -4.20
N ALA A 355 10.73 -0.15 -5.14
CA ALA A 355 11.79 0.82 -4.97
C ALA A 355 11.24 2.17 -4.54
N ARG A 356 10.17 2.65 -5.20
CA ARG A 356 9.50 3.90 -4.79
C ARG A 356 9.00 3.82 -3.35
N PHE A 357 8.45 2.68 -2.95
CA PHE A 357 8.00 2.47 -1.58
C PHE A 357 9.15 2.50 -0.58
N HIS A 358 10.22 1.71 -0.78
CA HIS A 358 11.33 1.63 0.19
C HIS A 358 12.17 2.90 0.24
N LEU A 359 12.51 3.50 -0.91
CA LEU A 359 13.20 4.79 -0.97
C LEU A 359 12.34 5.91 -0.38
N GLY A 360 11.03 5.87 -0.63
CA GLY A 360 10.04 6.75 0.01
C GLY A 360 9.98 6.58 1.52
N ASN A 361 10.33 5.40 2.05
CA ASN A 361 10.48 5.14 3.48
C ASN A 361 11.91 5.38 4.00
N GLY A 362 12.81 5.94 3.19
CA GLY A 362 14.16 6.33 3.59
C GLY A 362 15.22 5.23 3.53
N ALA A 363 14.89 4.07 2.94
CA ALA A 363 15.87 3.03 2.74
C ALA A 363 16.88 3.38 1.63
N GLU A 364 17.96 2.62 1.54
CA GLU A 364 18.87 2.63 0.39
C GLU A 364 18.86 1.28 -0.34
N VAL A 365 19.08 1.29 -1.66
CA VAL A 365 19.32 0.05 -2.42
C VAL A 365 20.67 -0.53 -1.97
N PHE A 366 20.65 -1.66 -1.28
CA PHE A 366 21.81 -2.15 -0.55
C PHE A 366 22.59 -3.26 -1.28
N ASP A 367 21.90 -4.35 -1.66
CA ASP A 367 22.45 -5.44 -2.47
C ASP A 367 21.38 -6.04 -3.37
N ILE A 368 21.80 -6.73 -4.42
CA ILE A 368 20.93 -7.32 -5.45
C ILE A 368 21.34 -8.76 -5.64
N HIS A 369 20.36 -9.64 -5.69
CA HIS A 369 20.52 -11.09 -5.75
C HIS A 369 19.89 -11.63 -7.02
N ALA A 370 20.53 -12.65 -7.60
CA ALA A 370 19.96 -13.44 -8.69
C ALA A 370 19.61 -14.83 -8.13
N ASN A 371 18.63 -15.50 -8.72
CA ASN A 371 18.15 -16.81 -8.27
C ASN A 371 17.74 -16.80 -6.80
N ALA A 372 17.10 -15.70 -6.38
CA ALA A 372 16.70 -15.43 -5.01
C ALA A 372 15.25 -15.79 -4.72
N ASP A 373 14.42 -15.86 -5.75
CA ASP A 373 13.01 -16.28 -5.69
C ASP A 373 12.75 -17.23 -6.86
N SER A 374 12.69 -18.53 -6.57
CA SER A 374 12.46 -19.56 -7.58
C SER A 374 10.98 -19.80 -7.88
N SER A 375 10.06 -19.08 -7.23
CA SER A 375 8.63 -19.20 -7.51
C SER A 375 8.31 -18.78 -8.95
N ASP A 376 7.25 -19.35 -9.52
CA ASP A 376 6.74 -18.97 -10.85
C ASP A 376 6.51 -17.46 -10.96
N ARG A 377 6.05 -16.84 -9.85
CA ARG A 377 5.85 -15.40 -9.75
C ARG A 377 7.17 -14.63 -9.78
N GLY A 378 8.17 -15.05 -9.01
CA GLY A 378 9.50 -14.44 -9.00
C GLY A 378 10.18 -14.52 -10.37
N LEU A 379 10.09 -15.68 -11.01
CA LEU A 379 10.60 -15.90 -12.36
C LEU A 379 9.87 -15.01 -13.39
N ALA A 380 8.54 -14.94 -13.34
CA ALA A 380 7.76 -14.12 -14.26
C ALA A 380 8.01 -12.61 -14.10
N GLN A 381 8.23 -12.14 -12.88
CA GLN A 381 8.37 -10.71 -12.58
C GLN A 381 9.78 -10.17 -12.81
N SER A 382 10.80 -10.94 -12.43
CA SER A 382 12.18 -10.47 -12.35
C SER A 382 13.23 -11.52 -12.68
N SER A 383 12.85 -12.64 -13.31
CA SER A 383 13.77 -13.76 -13.59
C SER A 383 14.45 -14.26 -12.30
N GLY A 384 13.70 -14.25 -11.19
CA GLY A 384 14.16 -14.67 -9.88
C GLY A 384 15.10 -13.69 -9.17
N ALA A 385 15.24 -12.45 -9.67
CA ALA A 385 16.05 -11.43 -9.01
C ALA A 385 15.29 -10.76 -7.85
N MET A 386 15.98 -10.56 -6.72
CA MET A 386 15.49 -9.81 -5.55
C MET A 386 16.51 -8.75 -5.12
N VAL A 387 16.08 -7.85 -4.23
CA VAL A 387 16.90 -6.73 -3.74
C VAL A 387 16.78 -6.60 -2.23
N ASN A 388 17.90 -6.34 -1.55
CA ASN A 388 17.85 -5.83 -0.20
C ASN A 388 17.80 -4.30 -0.20
N TYR A 389 16.85 -3.74 0.53
CA TYR A 389 16.88 -2.34 0.94
C TYR A 389 17.36 -2.23 2.39
N LEU A 390 18.35 -1.39 2.67
CA LEU A 390 18.87 -1.16 4.02
C LEU A 390 18.17 0.05 4.67
N TYR A 391 17.65 -0.15 5.87
CA TYR A 391 17.13 0.88 6.76
C TYR A 391 18.16 1.26 7.82
N ASP A 392 19.10 2.13 7.44
CA ASP A 392 20.00 2.76 8.43
C ASP A 392 19.19 3.79 9.24
N LEU A 393 18.86 3.45 10.50
CA LEU A 393 18.04 4.27 11.38
C LEU A 393 18.56 5.71 11.55
N ALA A 394 19.87 5.94 11.40
CA ALA A 394 20.49 7.26 11.48
C ALA A 394 20.33 8.08 10.18
N GLN A 395 20.23 7.41 9.02
CA GLN A 395 20.14 8.07 7.71
C GLN A 395 18.73 8.12 7.13
N VAL A 396 17.81 7.29 7.61
CA VAL A 396 16.45 7.12 7.07
C VAL A 396 15.72 8.46 6.82
N GLU A 397 15.79 9.42 7.74
CA GLU A 397 15.12 10.73 7.55
C GLU A 397 15.77 11.55 6.43
N SER A 398 17.10 11.62 6.40
CA SER A 398 17.84 12.34 5.35
C SER A 398 17.63 11.72 3.97
N ASN A 399 17.59 10.39 3.88
CA ASN A 399 17.31 9.66 2.64
C ASN A 399 15.87 9.92 2.18
N HIS A 400 14.90 9.86 3.10
CA HIS A 400 13.51 10.18 2.83
C HIS A 400 13.37 11.60 2.26
N GLU A 401 13.95 12.61 2.91
CA GLU A 401 13.89 14.00 2.44
C GLU A 401 14.52 14.17 1.07
N ALA A 402 15.68 13.57 0.82
CA ALA A 402 16.37 13.65 -0.45
C ALA A 402 15.56 13.01 -1.59
N PHE A 403 14.90 11.88 -1.31
CA PHE A 403 14.03 11.22 -2.26
C PHE A 403 12.74 12.01 -2.51
N ALA A 404 12.09 12.50 -1.44
CA ALA A 404 10.84 13.25 -1.55
C ALA A 404 11.00 14.59 -2.30
N ARG A 405 12.14 15.27 -2.13
CA ARG A 405 12.41 16.56 -2.81
C ARG A 405 12.87 16.39 -4.25
N ASN A 406 13.79 15.45 -4.51
CA ASN A 406 14.56 15.42 -5.75
C ASN A 406 14.56 14.06 -6.46
N SER A 407 13.76 13.08 -5.99
CA SER A 407 13.82 11.68 -6.45
C SER A 407 15.23 11.08 -6.38
N LYS A 408 16.09 11.59 -5.47
CA LYS A 408 17.47 11.13 -5.32
C LYS A 408 17.48 9.72 -4.73
N ILE A 409 18.06 8.78 -5.46
CA ILE A 409 18.17 7.38 -5.02
C ILE A 409 19.38 7.20 -4.11
N ALA A 410 19.14 6.78 -2.87
CA ALA A 410 20.17 6.27 -1.98
C ALA A 410 20.50 4.83 -2.39
N ALA A 411 21.79 4.54 -2.57
CA ALA A 411 22.27 3.22 -2.96
C ALA A 411 23.72 3.01 -2.53
N SER A 412 24.02 1.76 -2.16
CA SER A 412 25.35 1.34 -1.73
C SER A 412 26.39 1.49 -2.84
N ARG A 413 27.67 1.55 -2.47
CA ARG A 413 28.77 1.62 -3.44
C ARG A 413 28.82 0.39 -4.34
N GLN A 414 28.48 -0.78 -3.79
CA GLN A 414 28.44 -2.04 -4.53
C GLN A 414 27.38 -2.01 -5.62
N VAL A 415 26.15 -1.58 -5.31
CA VAL A 415 25.06 -1.49 -6.29
C VAL A 415 25.38 -0.46 -7.38
N LYS A 416 25.95 0.69 -7.02
CA LYS A 416 26.40 1.70 -8.00
C LYS A 416 27.48 1.17 -8.95
N ARG A 417 28.39 0.33 -8.45
CA ARG A 417 29.41 -0.34 -9.27
C ARG A 417 28.78 -1.41 -10.17
N LEU A 418 27.84 -2.17 -9.62
CA LEU A 418 27.11 -3.23 -10.33
C LEU A 418 26.30 -2.67 -11.52
N ALA A 419 25.62 -1.53 -11.34
CA ALA A 419 24.91 -0.87 -12.43
C ALA A 419 25.84 -0.42 -13.59
N LYS A 420 27.13 -0.20 -13.31
CA LYS A 420 28.14 0.20 -14.30
C LYS A 420 29.02 -0.96 -14.77
N ALA A 421 28.77 -2.18 -14.30
CA ALA A 421 29.58 -3.33 -14.66
C ALA A 421 29.41 -3.66 -16.15
N ALA A 422 30.48 -4.14 -16.77
CA ALA A 422 30.43 -4.73 -18.10
C ALA A 422 29.74 -6.10 -18.04
N PHE A 423 29.00 -6.43 -19.09
CA PHE A 423 28.28 -7.70 -19.16
C PHE A 423 29.16 -8.84 -19.64
N LYS A 424 28.83 -10.05 -19.19
CA LYS A 424 29.47 -11.30 -19.64
C LYS A 424 28.78 -11.87 -20.88
N SER A 425 27.46 -11.70 -20.98
CA SER A 425 26.66 -12.04 -22.15
C SER A 425 27.17 -11.24 -23.35
N LYS A 426 27.40 -11.93 -24.47
CA LYS A 426 27.90 -11.30 -25.69
C LYS A 426 26.74 -11.03 -26.66
N PRO A 427 26.84 -9.97 -27.48
CA PRO A 427 25.91 -9.81 -28.60
C PRO A 427 25.95 -11.05 -29.47
N MET A 428 24.78 -11.53 -29.93
CA MET A 428 24.75 -12.55 -30.97
C MET A 428 25.54 -12.03 -32.16
N ALA A 429 26.53 -12.81 -32.63
CA ALA A 429 27.24 -12.48 -33.85
C ALA A 429 26.20 -12.37 -34.96
N VAL A 430 26.11 -11.20 -35.59
CA VAL A 430 25.29 -11.03 -36.79
C VAL A 430 25.84 -12.04 -37.79
N ALA A 431 25.02 -13.03 -38.16
CA ALA A 431 25.40 -13.98 -39.19
C ALA A 431 25.65 -13.18 -40.47
N SER A 432 26.91 -13.11 -40.86
CA SER A 432 27.42 -12.39 -42.04
C SER A 432 26.87 -12.96 -43.34
#